data_AF-A0A5C4RBI3-F1
#
_entry.id   AF-A0A5C4RBI3-F1
#
_cell.length_a   1.000
_cell.length_b   1.000
_cell.length_c   1.000
_cell.angle_alpha   90.00
_cell.angle_beta   90.00
_cell.angle_gamma   90.00
#
_symmetry.space_group_name_H-M   'P 1'
#
loop_
_entity.id
_entity.type
_entity.pdbx_description
1 polymer ?
#
loop_
_entity_poly.entity_id
_entity_poly.type
_entity_poly.pdbx_seq_one_letter_code
_entity_poly.pdbx_strand_id
1 'polypeptide(L)'
;MTYSHADGSGTPTFGAFNHAGPTVEWRMAQVGGRPVPVAAIQRLHLANGNGGRSTQILVVSKVGQPADRAPCMMGYVSDHDGAAANRRARRIADGAATHDCAHDCPVVEPSAAQVPPR
;
A
#
# COMPACT_ATOMS: atom_id res chain seq x y z
N MET A 1 7.68 -22.60 8.28
CA MET A 1 6.80 -21.43 8.41
C MET A 1 6.25 -21.15 7.03
N THR A 2 5.01 -21.54 6.79
CA THR A 2 4.36 -21.41 5.49
C THR A 2 4.00 -19.93 5.31
N TYR A 3 4.58 -19.29 4.30
CA TYR A 3 4.14 -17.98 3.84
C TYR A 3 2.76 -18.17 3.23
N SER A 4 1.71 -17.71 3.90
CA SER A 4 0.38 -17.64 3.30
C SER A 4 0.43 -16.61 2.18
N HIS A 5 0.22 -17.09 0.95
CA HIS A 5 -0.01 -16.26 -0.21
C HIS A 5 -1.26 -15.40 0.02
N ALA A 6 -1.12 -14.09 -0.11
CA ALA A 6 -2.26 -13.19 -0.13
C ALA A 6 -2.88 -13.27 -1.52
N ASP A 7 -4.09 -13.83 -1.61
CA ASP A 7 -4.86 -13.84 -2.85
C ASP A 7 -5.18 -12.38 -3.27
N GLY A 8 -4.61 -11.98 -4.40
CA GLY A 8 -4.30 -10.61 -4.78
C GLY A 8 -5.45 -9.74 -5.32
N SER A 9 -6.58 -9.60 -4.61
CA SER A 9 -7.62 -8.64 -5.01
C SER A 9 -8.35 -7.92 -3.86
N GLY A 10 -7.86 -8.04 -2.63
CA GLY A 10 -8.49 -7.47 -1.44
C GLY A 10 -7.85 -6.17 -0.94
N THR A 11 -8.68 -5.25 -0.44
CA THR A 11 -8.23 -4.18 0.47
C THR A 11 -7.57 -4.84 1.70
N PRO A 12 -6.40 -4.37 2.16
CA PRO A 12 -5.68 -5.06 3.23
C PRO A 12 -6.46 -4.93 4.53
N THR A 13 -6.64 -6.05 5.21
CA THR A 13 -7.12 -6.05 6.59
C THR A 13 -5.93 -6.25 7.53
N PHE A 14 -5.78 -5.38 8.51
CA PHE A 14 -4.75 -5.53 9.54
C PHE A 14 -5.44 -5.85 10.86
N GLY A 15 -5.11 -6.98 11.47
CA GLY A 15 -5.66 -7.34 12.79
C GLY A 15 -5.35 -6.32 13.90
N ALA A 16 -4.36 -5.46 13.66
CA ALA A 16 -3.94 -4.37 14.52
C ALA A 16 -4.31 -2.97 14.00
N PHE A 17 -5.19 -2.86 12.98
CA PHE A 17 -5.64 -1.57 12.46
C PHE A 17 -6.30 -0.74 13.57
N ASN A 18 -5.84 0.51 13.73
CA ASN A 18 -6.43 1.46 14.67
C ASN A 18 -7.20 2.54 13.89
N HIS A 19 -6.50 3.32 13.06
CA HIS A 19 -7.15 4.32 12.21
C HIS A 19 -6.31 4.66 10.97
N ALA A 20 -6.96 5.22 9.96
CA ALA A 20 -6.30 5.80 8.80
C ALA A 20 -5.88 7.24 9.10
N GLY A 21 -4.70 7.64 8.63
CA GLY A 21 -4.32 9.04 8.59
C GLY A 21 -5.27 9.85 7.68
N PRO A 22 -5.39 11.17 7.89
CA PRO A 22 -6.39 12.00 7.19
C PRO A 22 -6.08 12.20 5.70
N THR A 23 -4.90 11.81 5.23
CA THR A 23 -4.41 12.10 3.88
C THR A 23 -4.28 10.82 3.07
N VAL A 24 -4.91 10.83 1.89
CA VAL A 24 -4.64 9.91 0.79
C VAL A 24 -3.78 10.66 -0.23
N GLU A 25 -2.63 10.13 -0.59
CA GLU A 25 -1.85 10.67 -1.72
C GLU A 25 -2.18 9.89 -2.99
N TRP A 26 -2.73 10.56 -3.99
CA TRP A 26 -3.06 9.97 -5.29
C TRP A 26 -1.94 10.17 -6.29
N ARG A 27 -1.56 9.11 -7.00
CA ARG A 27 -0.69 9.19 -8.17
C ARG A 27 -1.55 9.26 -9.42
N MET A 28 -1.33 10.28 -10.24
CA MET A 28 -2.11 10.55 -11.44
C MET A 28 -1.28 10.25 -12.69
N ALA A 29 -1.90 9.61 -13.68
CA ALA A 29 -1.36 9.48 -15.03
C ALA A 29 -2.21 10.28 -16.03
N GLN A 30 -1.65 10.62 -17.19
CA GLN A 30 -2.41 11.22 -18.29
C GLN A 30 -2.85 10.12 -19.25
N VAL A 31 -4.17 9.91 -19.38
CA VAL A 31 -4.75 8.93 -20.30
C VAL A 31 -5.72 9.67 -21.21
N GLY A 32 -5.46 9.67 -22.52
CA GLY A 32 -6.29 10.42 -23.48
C GLY A 32 -6.39 11.91 -23.17
N GLY A 33 -5.33 12.51 -22.60
CA GLY A 33 -5.30 13.93 -22.21
C GLY A 33 -6.07 14.27 -20.93
N ARG A 34 -6.53 13.26 -20.16
CA ARG A 34 -7.21 13.45 -18.88
C ARG A 34 -6.38 12.88 -17.72
N PRO A 35 -6.35 13.57 -16.56
CA PRO A 35 -5.72 13.03 -15.37
C PRO A 35 -6.57 11.88 -14.81
N VAL A 36 -5.94 10.73 -14.60
CA VAL A 36 -6.56 9.51 -14.11
C VAL A 36 -5.76 8.97 -12.92
N PRO A 37 -6.39 8.68 -11.77
CA PRO A 37 -5.67 8.12 -10.63
C PRO A 37 -5.27 6.68 -10.91
N VAL A 38 -3.98 6.36 -10.80
CA VAL A 38 -3.42 5.02 -11.09
C VAL A 38 -2.90 4.31 -9.84
N ALA A 39 -2.58 5.06 -8.79
CA ALA A 39 -2.21 4.50 -7.49
C ALA A 39 -2.62 5.42 -6.34
N ALA A 40 -2.73 4.85 -5.15
CA ALA A 40 -2.98 5.58 -3.91
C ALA A 40 -1.96 5.15 -2.84
N ILE A 41 -1.58 6.12 -2.00
CA ILE A 41 -0.76 5.89 -0.82
C ILE A 41 -1.58 6.32 0.39
N GLN A 42 -1.85 5.38 1.28
CA GLN A 42 -2.60 5.62 2.51
C GLN A 42 -1.70 5.35 3.72
N ARG A 43 -1.68 6.30 4.65
CA ARG A 43 -1.04 6.11 5.95
C ARG A 43 -2.00 5.41 6.89
N LEU A 44 -1.59 4.30 7.49
CA LEU A 44 -2.34 3.59 8.52
C LEU A 44 -1.56 3.60 9.83
N HIS A 45 -2.30 3.80 10.92
CA HIS A 45 -1.80 3.67 12.27
C HIS A 45 -2.26 2.34 12.83
N LEU A 46 -1.30 1.57 13.33
CA LEU A 46 -1.53 0.24 13.85
C LEU A 46 -1.27 0.25 15.36
N ALA A 47 -2.23 -0.27 16.13
CA ALA A 47 -2.06 -0.43 17.57
C ALA A 47 -1.04 -1.54 17.85
N ASN A 48 -0.22 -1.38 18.88
CA ASN A 48 0.37 -2.55 19.53
C ASN A 48 -0.64 -3.05 20.58
N GLY A 49 -0.76 -4.37 20.72
CA GLY A 49 -1.77 -5.00 21.61
C GLY A 49 -1.66 -4.65 23.09
N ASN A 50 -0.66 -3.83 23.49
CA ASN A 50 -0.37 -3.46 24.87
C ASN A 50 -0.59 -1.95 25.15
N GLY A 51 -1.22 -1.19 24.25
CA GLY A 51 -1.53 0.23 24.48
C GLY A 51 -0.32 1.18 24.43
N GLY A 52 0.80 0.75 23.86
CA GLY A 52 1.99 1.56 23.62
C GLY A 52 1.98 2.32 22.28
N ARG A 53 3.16 2.67 21.77
CA ARG A 53 3.33 3.46 20.52
C ARG A 53 2.69 2.76 19.31
N SER A 54 1.80 3.48 18.62
CA SER A 54 1.28 3.05 17.32
C SER A 54 2.39 3.01 16.29
N THR A 55 2.50 1.91 15.54
CA THR A 55 3.38 1.88 14.37
C THR A 55 2.63 2.45 13.17
N GLN A 56 3.37 3.14 12.30
CA GLN A 56 2.82 3.74 11.10
C GLN A 56 3.35 3.01 9.89
N ILE A 57 2.44 2.66 8.99
CA ILE A 57 2.76 2.09 7.69
C ILE A 57 2.15 2.94 6.59
N LEU A 58 2.85 3.03 5.47
CA LEU A 58 2.34 3.51 4.21
C LEU A 58 1.96 2.30 3.37
N VAL A 59 0.70 2.28 3.01
CA VAL A 59 0.08 1.25 2.18
C VAL A 59 -0.04 1.80 0.77
N VAL A 60 0.55 1.10 -0.20
CA VAL A 60 0.53 1.48 -1.61
C VAL A 60 -0.39 0.54 -2.37
N SER A 61 -1.37 1.10 -3.06
CA SER A 61 -2.39 0.34 -3.80
C SER A 61 -2.46 0.81 -5.25
N LYS A 62 -2.59 -0.12 -6.19
CA LYS A 62 -2.96 0.16 -7.58
C LYS A 62 -4.46 0.45 -7.66
N VAL A 63 -4.82 1.49 -8.40
CA VAL A 63 -6.22 1.84 -8.66
C VAL A 63 -6.67 1.11 -9.93
N GLY A 64 -7.66 0.24 -9.79
CA GLY A 64 -8.26 -0.46 -10.92
C GLY A 64 -8.85 0.54 -11.91
N GLN A 65 -8.36 0.49 -13.15
CA GLN A 65 -8.92 1.30 -14.25
C GLN A 65 -10.13 0.60 -14.87
N PRO A 66 -11.06 1.32 -15.52
CA PRO A 66 -12.22 0.68 -16.16
C PRO A 66 -11.86 -0.43 -17.16
N ALA A 67 -10.68 -0.34 -17.79
CA ALA A 67 -10.17 -1.31 -18.76
C ALA A 67 -9.47 -2.54 -18.14
N ASP A 68 -8.81 -2.36 -17.00
CA ASP A 68 -7.93 -3.37 -16.36
C ASP A 68 -8.58 -4.00 -15.11
N ARG A 69 -9.53 -3.29 -14.49
CA ARG A 69 -10.39 -3.67 -13.33
C ARG A 69 -9.72 -4.37 -12.14
N ALA A 70 -8.40 -4.48 -12.10
CA ALA A 70 -7.67 -5.17 -11.04
C ALA A 70 -7.01 -4.17 -10.08
N PRO A 71 -7.68 -3.78 -8.98
CA PRO A 71 -6.99 -3.14 -7.86
C PRO A 71 -6.22 -4.20 -7.07
N CYS A 72 -5.02 -3.87 -6.61
CA CYS A 72 -4.23 -4.72 -5.73
C CYS A 72 -3.25 -3.91 -4.88
N MET A 73 -2.59 -4.60 -3.97
CA MET A 73 -1.56 -4.04 -3.11
C MET A 73 -0.23 -4.08 -3.82
N MET A 74 0.42 -2.93 -3.93
CA MET A 74 1.74 -2.83 -4.55
C MET A 74 2.85 -2.84 -3.50
N GLY A 75 2.56 -2.42 -2.27
CA GLY A 75 3.55 -2.54 -1.20
C GLY A 75 3.17 -1.92 0.14
N TYR A 76 4.05 -2.18 1.11
CA TYR A 76 3.99 -1.72 2.49
C TYR A 76 5.35 -1.15 2.90
N VAL A 77 5.35 0.10 3.35
CA VAL A 77 6.55 0.84 3.74
C VAL A 77 6.40 1.26 5.20
N SER A 78 7.41 1.02 6.03
CA SER A 78 7.41 1.51 7.42
C SER A 78 7.71 3.00 7.44
N ASP A 79 6.90 3.77 8.17
CA ASP A 79 7.08 5.22 8.26
C ASP A 79 8.07 5.69 9.33
N HIS A 80 8.90 4.80 9.86
CA HIS A 80 9.90 5.17 10.87
C HIS A 80 10.84 6.33 10.42
N ASP A 81 11.01 6.55 9.11
CA ASP A 81 11.86 7.61 8.53
C ASP A 81 11.09 8.83 7.97
N GLY A 82 9.78 8.94 8.21
CA GLY A 82 8.94 10.06 7.76
C GLY A 82 9.07 10.38 6.26
N ALA A 83 9.67 11.54 5.91
CA ALA A 83 9.78 11.99 4.53
C ALA A 83 10.52 11.01 3.60
N ALA A 84 11.47 10.23 4.12
CA ALA A 84 12.12 9.20 3.33
C ALA A 84 11.17 8.06 2.99
N ALA A 85 10.32 7.63 3.94
CA ALA A 85 9.30 6.61 3.71
C ALA A 85 8.31 7.04 2.63
N ASN A 86 7.84 8.30 2.64
CA ASN A 86 6.99 8.84 1.57
C ASN A 86 7.66 8.72 0.19
N ARG A 87 8.97 9.01 0.08
CA ARG A 87 9.69 8.86 -1.20
C ARG A 87 9.77 7.39 -1.65
N ARG A 88 9.92 6.44 -0.74
CA ARG A 88 9.94 5.01 -1.07
C ARG A 88 8.56 4.54 -1.53
N ALA A 89 7.51 4.92 -0.81
CA ALA A 89 6.13 4.62 -1.17
C ALA A 89 5.77 5.20 -2.56
N ARG A 90 6.20 6.44 -2.86
CA ARG A 90 6.03 7.04 -4.20
C ARG A 90 6.70 6.23 -5.30
N ARG A 91 7.94 5.77 -5.09
CA ARG A 91 8.63 4.93 -6.08
C ARG A 91 7.90 3.62 -6.38
N ILE A 92 7.30 2.99 -5.36
CA ILE A 92 6.46 1.81 -5.57
C ILE A 92 5.23 2.20 -6.39
N ALA A 93 4.54 3.28 -5.99
CA ALA A 93 3.31 3.73 -6.63
C ALA A 93 3.50 4.17 -8.09
N ASP A 94 4.67 4.73 -8.43
CA ASP A 94 5.03 5.12 -9.79
C ASP A 94 5.17 3.91 -10.74
N GLY A 95 5.32 2.69 -10.20
CA GLY A 95 5.30 1.43 -10.96
C GLY A 95 3.91 0.93 -11.37
N ALA A 96 2.83 1.62 -11.01
CA ALA A 96 1.46 1.11 -11.17
C ALA A 96 1.07 0.81 -12.62
N ALA A 97 1.65 1.52 -13.58
CA ALA A 97 1.38 1.31 -15.00
C ALA A 97 1.82 -0.08 -15.49
N THR A 98 2.86 -0.66 -14.90
CA THR A 98 3.42 -1.96 -15.32
C THR A 98 3.17 -3.07 -14.34
N HIS A 99 2.65 -2.77 -13.14
CA HIS A 99 2.38 -3.77 -12.12
C HIS A 99 1.17 -4.63 -12.49
N ASP A 100 1.39 -5.94 -12.57
CA ASP A 100 0.38 -6.94 -12.85
C ASP A 100 -0.12 -7.54 -11.54
N CYS A 101 -1.33 -7.16 -11.15
CA CYS A 101 -1.96 -7.60 -9.91
C CYS A 101 -2.16 -9.12 -9.79
N ALA A 102 -2.14 -9.86 -10.91
CA ALA A 102 -2.28 -11.32 -10.88
C ALA A 102 -0.95 -12.05 -10.64
N HIS A 103 0.18 -11.41 -10.92
CA HIS A 103 1.48 -12.09 -10.96
C HIS A 103 2.53 -11.43 -10.07
N ASP A 104 2.46 -10.12 -9.88
CA ASP A 104 3.44 -9.38 -9.10
C ASP A 104 3.12 -9.45 -7.60
N CYS A 105 4.15 -9.73 -6.80
CA CYS A 105 4.03 -9.68 -5.35
C CYS A 105 4.18 -8.24 -4.83
N PRO A 106 3.44 -7.86 -3.77
CA PRO A 106 3.64 -6.57 -3.12
C PRO A 106 5.06 -6.46 -2.56
N VAL A 107 5.67 -5.27 -2.69
CA VAL A 107 6.94 -4.96 -2.02
C VAL A 107 6.69 -4.76 -0.53
N VAL A 108 7.25 -5.63 0.31
CA VAL A 108 7.14 -5.52 1.77
C VAL A 108 8.50 -5.11 2.35
N GLU A 109 8.61 -3.90 2.89
CA GLU A 109 9.85 -3.51 3.60
C GLU A 109 10.01 -4.36 4.88
N PRO A 110 11.23 -4.81 5.25
CA PRO A 110 11.44 -5.67 6.41
C PRO A 110 10.91 -5.09 7.73
N SER A 111 10.93 -3.77 7.86
CA SER A 111 10.35 -3.06 9.00
C SER A 111 8.82 -3.00 8.99
N ALA A 112 8.18 -3.17 7.83
CA ALA A 112 6.73 -3.33 7.68
C ALA A 112 6.28 -4.79 7.86
N ALA A 113 7.15 -5.77 7.59
CA ALA A 113 6.86 -7.21 7.72
C ALA A 113 6.56 -7.67 9.17
N GLN A 114 6.83 -6.83 10.17
CA GLN A 114 6.44 -7.07 11.56
C GLN A 114 4.93 -6.95 11.79
N VAL A 115 4.17 -6.51 10.79
CA VAL A 115 2.70 -6.47 10.79
C VAL A 115 2.20 -7.30 9.62
N PRO A 116 1.92 -8.60 9.83
CA PRO A 116 1.41 -9.43 8.75
C PRO A 116 0.03 -8.92 8.30
N PRO A 117 -0.18 -8.68 7.00
CA PRO A 117 -1.54 -8.52 6.47
C PRO A 117 -2.32 -9.82 6.70
N ARG A 118 -3.59 -9.72 7.06
CA ARG A 118 -4.51 -10.87 7.13
C ARG A 118 -5.29 -10.99 5.84
#